data_AF-A0A3S3Y9V4-F1
#
_entry.id   AF-A0A3S3Y9V4-F1
#
_cell.length_a   1.000
_cell.length_b   1.000
_cell.length_c   1.000
_cell.angle_alpha   90.00
_cell.angle_beta   90.00
_cell.angle_gamma   90.00
#
_symmetry.space_group_name_H-M   'P 1'
#
loop_
_entity.id
_entity.type
_entity.pdbx_description
1 polymer ?
#
loop_
_entity_poly.entity_id
_entity_poly.type
_entity_poly.pdbx_seq_one_letter_code
_entity_poly.pdbx_strand_id
1 'polypeptide(L)' 'MRKAIWATILALCVTGCVRVDQTAVCDGSRLARAEHAAALAQDGGDRSVVTGARLIRLIDVGCADGGN' A
#
# COMPACT_ATOMS: atom_id res chain seq x y z
N MET A 1 -4.46 -1.94 39.00
CA MET A 1 -5.34 -2.02 37.81
C MET A 1 -5.16 -0.85 36.85
N ARG A 2 -5.21 0.42 37.29
CA ARG A 2 -5.02 1.60 36.41
C ARG A 2 -3.69 1.61 35.64
N LYS A 3 -2.57 1.21 36.26
CA LYS A 3 -1.24 1.13 35.62
C LYS A 3 -1.16 0.06 34.50
N ALA A 4 -1.92 -1.04 34.64
CA ALA A 4 -1.93 -2.11 33.65
C ALA A 4 -2.68 -1.70 32.38
N ILE A 5 -3.81 -0.98 32.54
CA ILE A 5 -4.61 -0.47 31.41
C ILE A 5 -3.78 0.49 30.54
N TRP A 6 -3.00 1.38 31.18
CA TRP A 6 -2.10 2.29 30.47
C TRP A 6 -0.98 1.55 29.72
N ALA A 7 -0.41 0.51 30.32
CA ALA A 7 0.61 -0.31 29.66
C ALA A 7 0.04 -1.05 28.43
N THR A 8 -1.20 -1.55 28.49
CA THR A 8 -1.85 -2.23 27.37
C THR A 8 -2.21 -1.27 26.24
N ILE A 9 -2.68 -0.06 26.54
CA ILE A 9 -2.97 0.98 25.53
C ILE A 9 -1.68 1.41 24.82
N LEU A 10 -0.60 1.61 25.59
CA LEU A 10 0.70 1.96 25.02
C LEU A 10 1.24 0.85 24.11
N ALA A 11 1.08 -0.42 24.52
CA ALA A 11 1.46 -1.56 23.70
C ALA A 11 0.66 -1.62 22.38
N LEU A 12 -0.65 -1.35 22.41
CA LEU A 12 -1.51 -1.35 21.21
C LEU A 12 -1.15 -0.23 20.22
N CYS A 13 -0.78 0.95 20.73
CA CYS A 13 -0.35 2.08 19.90
C CYS A 13 1.03 1.85 19.28
N VAL A 14 1.94 1.19 19.99
CA VAL A 14 3.30 0.86 19.48
C VAL A 14 3.25 -0.28 18.47
N THR A 15 2.32 -1.23 18.60
CA THR A 15 2.12 -2.30 17.62
C THR A 15 1.11 -1.92 16.53
N GLY A 16 1.05 -0.63 16.15
CA GLY A 16 0.02 -0.01 15.33
C GLY A 16 -0.66 -0.99 14.37
N CYS A 17 -1.99 -1.03 14.37
CA CYS A 17 -2.78 -1.89 13.50
C CYS A 17 -2.60 -1.50 12.02
N VAL A 18 -1.44 -1.80 11.43
CA VAL A 18 -1.17 -1.65 10.00
C VAL A 18 -1.76 -2.86 9.29
N ARG A 19 -3.08 -3.01 9.36
CA ARG A 19 -3.77 -4.00 8.55
C ARG A 19 -3.98 -3.38 7.17
N VAL A 20 -3.18 -3.81 6.20
CA VAL A 20 -3.42 -3.49 4.79
C VAL A 20 -4.70 -4.21 4.34
N ASP A 21 -5.68 -3.44 3.87
CA ASP A 21 -6.82 -4.01 3.16
C ASP A 21 -6.41 -4.33 1.72
N GLN A 22 -6.15 -5.61 1.46
CA GLN A 22 -5.72 -6.07 0.13
C GLN A 22 -6.78 -5.82 -0.95
N THR A 23 -8.07 -5.90 -0.60
CA THR A 23 -9.16 -5.65 -1.54
C THR A 23 -9.18 -4.18 -1.93
N ALA A 24 -9.05 -3.27 -0.95
CA ALA A 24 -8.99 -1.83 -1.22
C ALA A 24 -7.77 -1.45 -2.07
N VAL A 25 -6.60 -2.03 -1.79
CA VAL A 25 -5.38 -1.82 -2.60
C VAL A 25 -5.57 -2.37 -4.01
N CYS A 26 -6.14 -3.56 -4.17
CA CYS A 26 -6.42 -4.14 -5.47
C CYS A 26 -7.43 -3.26 -6.24
N ASP A 27 -8.59 -2.99 -5.68
CA ASP A 27 -9.64 -2.22 -6.36
C ASP A 27 -9.15 -0.82 -6.72
N GLY A 28 -8.48 -0.13 -5.80
CA GLY A 28 -7.90 1.19 -6.01
C GLY A 28 -6.78 1.24 -7.06
N SER A 29 -6.04 0.14 -7.23
CA SER A 29 -4.95 0.05 -8.22
C SER A 29 -5.35 -0.64 -9.53
N ARG A 30 -6.60 -1.08 -9.70
CA ARG A 30 -7.03 -1.94 -10.83
C ARG A 30 -6.69 -1.36 -12.19
N LEU A 31 -6.99 -0.08 -12.42
CA LEU A 31 -6.72 0.58 -13.69
C LEU A 31 -5.20 0.67 -13.95
N ALA A 32 -4.42 1.10 -12.97
CA ALA A 32 -2.96 1.22 -13.10
C ALA A 32 -2.29 -0.13 -13.36
N ARG A 33 -2.78 -1.21 -12.74
CA ARG A 33 -2.30 -2.58 -13.01
C ARG A 33 -2.61 -3.02 -14.45
N ALA A 34 -3.81 -2.71 -14.95
CA ALA A 34 -4.18 -3.03 -16.34
C ALA A 34 -3.32 -2.24 -17.35
N GLU A 35 -3.11 -0.95 -17.12
CA GLU A 35 -2.26 -0.10 -17.96
C GLU A 35 -0.80 -0.57 -17.96
N HIS A 36 -0.27 -0.93 -16.80
CA HIS A 36 1.09 -1.45 -16.68
C HIS A 36 1.24 -2.81 -17.37
N ALA A 37 0.27 -3.72 -17.20
CA ALA A 37 0.26 -5.02 -17.89
C ALA A 37 0.21 -4.84 -19.42
N ALA A 38 -0.58 -3.88 -19.91
CA ALA A 38 -0.62 -3.55 -21.32
C ALA A 38 0.71 -2.98 -21.84
N ALA A 39 1.42 -2.17 -21.03
CA ALA A 39 2.74 -1.65 -21.39
C ALA A 39 3.79 -2.77 -21.46
N LEU A 40 3.79 -3.67 -20.47
CA LEU A 40 4.66 -4.85 -20.43
C LEU A 40 4.46 -5.76 -21.64
N ALA A 41 3.20 -5.97 -22.04
CA ALA A 41 2.86 -6.78 -23.20
C ALA A 41 3.31 -6.17 -24.53
N GLN A 42 3.46 -4.84 -24.61
CA GLN A 42 3.83 -4.14 -25.83
C GLN A 42 5.34 -3.97 -26.01
N ASP A 43 6.06 -3.56 -24.95
CA ASP A 43 7.50 -3.26 -25.08
C ASP A 43 8.38 -3.73 -23.92
N GLY A 44 7.87 -3.83 -22.69
CA GLY A 44 8.72 -4.06 -21.51
C GLY A 44 9.76 -2.96 -21.25
N GLY A 45 9.74 -1.85 -22.00
CA GLY A 45 10.74 -0.78 -22.02
C GLY A 45 10.27 0.47 -21.29
N ASP A 46 10.59 1.66 -21.84
CA ASP A 46 10.36 2.95 -21.16
C ASP A 46 8.91 3.15 -20.70
N ARG A 47 7.92 2.73 -21.48
CA ARG A 47 6.52 2.82 -21.06
C ARG A 47 6.20 1.91 -19.89
N SER A 48 6.81 0.72 -19.84
CA SER A 48 6.68 -0.18 -18.70
C SER A 48 7.30 0.43 -17.44
N VAL A 49 8.43 1.13 -17.56
CA VAL A 49 9.04 1.86 -16.44
C VAL A 49 8.13 2.99 -15.93
N VAL A 50 7.60 3.83 -16.83
CA VAL A 50 6.73 4.96 -16.46
C VAL A 50 5.43 4.47 -15.81
N THR A 51 4.79 3.47 -16.41
CA THR A 51 3.53 2.90 -15.87
C THR A 51 3.76 2.14 -14.56
N GLY A 52 4.90 1.45 -14.42
CA GLY A 52 5.28 0.75 -13.19
C GLY A 52 5.56 1.71 -12.04
N ALA A 53 6.29 2.80 -12.29
CA ALA A 53 6.55 3.83 -11.29
C ALA A 53 5.24 4.48 -10.78
N ARG A 54 4.27 4.71 -11.68
CA ARG A 54 2.94 5.20 -11.30
C ARG A 54 2.18 4.18 -10.44
N LEU A 55 2.22 2.89 -10.81
CA LEU A 55 1.57 1.83 -10.04
C LEU A 55 2.15 1.73 -8.62
N ILE A 56 3.48 1.76 -8.47
CA ILE A 56 4.14 1.71 -7.16
C ILE A 56 3.69 2.87 -6.27
N ARG A 57 3.68 4.11 -6.79
CA ARG A 57 3.20 5.27 -6.00
C ARG A 57 1.78 5.11 -5.49
N LEU A 58 0.88 4.53 -6.27
CA LEU A 58 -0.50 4.31 -5.84
C LEU A 58 -0.57 3.28 -4.71
N ILE A 59 0.26 2.23 -4.75
CA ILE A 59 0.36 1.24 -3.69
C ILE A 59 0.99 1.87 -2.44
N ASP A 60 2.05 2.67 -2.60
CA ASP A 60 2.71 3.36 -1.49
C ASP A 60 1.73 4.27 -0.74
N VAL A 61 0.91 5.04 -1.46
CA VAL A 61 -0.16 5.87 -0.85
C VAL A 61 -1.16 5.01 -0.09
N GLY A 62 -1.55 3.85 -0.63
CA GLY A 62 -2.45 2.93 0.06
C GLY A 62 -1.83 2.25 1.29
N CYS A 63 -0.50 2.24 1.41
CA CYS A 63 0.24 1.65 2.52
C CYS A 63 0.75 2.67 3.55
N ALA A 64 0.80 3.97 3.21
CA ALA A 64 1.44 5.01 4.02
C ALA A 64 0.71 5.37 5.32
N ASP A 65 -0.46 4.78 5.62
CA ASP A 65 -1.14 4.92 6.92
C ASP A 65 -0.45 4.14 8.07
N GLY A 66 0.72 3.53 7.83
CA GLY A 66 1.47 2.73 8.81
C GLY A 66 2.91 3.16 9.11
N GLY A 67 3.37 4.32 8.62
CA GLY A 67 4.78 4.71 8.67
C GLY A 67 5.02 6.17 9.06
N ASN A 68 4.65 6.54 10.30
CA ASN A 68 5.19 7.73 10.96
C ASN A 68 5.50 7.45 12.44
#